data_AF-A0AAV0IAI7-F1
#
_entry.id   AF-A0AAV0IAI7-F1
#
_cell.length_a   1.000
_cell.length_b   1.000
_cell.length_c   1.000
_cell.angle_alpha   90.00
_cell.angle_beta   90.00
_cell.angle_gamma   90.00
#
_symmetry.space_group_name_H-M   'P 1'
#
loop_
_entity.id
_entity.type
_entity.pdbx_description
1 polymer ?
#
loop_
_entity_poly.entity_id
_entity_poly.type
_entity_poly.pdbx_seq_one_letter_code
_entity_poly.pdbx_strand_id
1 'polypeptide(L)'
;MATGSSLLWIKCLPCQPCSPTPQTPLYDPNKSSTYAPKMCDSYCVCQGFDQCAFNKSYAGAPRAEGTYGTELVRFTAWHDAQKNLDKVVFGCCRKTQDLPGESLMTGVLGLGTGSESILKRIGPRPKFSYCIGDPRNPFASSRLEIGEGATLQGVWTTYVTEFGLYYVTVERMSFDGLTLDIPSSAFVKTPAFDTGVILDSGAQVNPSHSNLQPQYYCIHLCFQDI
;
A
#
# COMPACT_ATOMS: atom_id res chain seq x y z
N MET A 1 1.40 2.73 4.55
CA MET A 1 0.94 2.88 3.15
C MET A 1 1.85 2.02 2.28
N ALA A 2 1.30 1.25 1.35
CA ALA A 2 2.08 0.33 0.53
C ALA A 2 1.69 0.44 -0.94
N THR A 3 2.62 0.87 -1.80
CA THR A 3 2.45 0.80 -3.26
C THR A 3 2.69 -0.62 -3.80
N GLY A 4 3.35 -1.50 -3.03
CA GLY A 4 3.49 -2.93 -3.33
C GLY A 4 2.25 -3.78 -3.00
N SER A 5 1.14 -3.18 -2.54
CA SER A 5 -0.12 -3.89 -2.26
C SER A 5 -1.31 -3.07 -2.71
N SER A 6 -2.32 -3.73 -3.29
CA SER A 6 -3.53 -3.05 -3.77
C SER A 6 -4.63 -2.98 -2.71
N LEU A 7 -4.68 -3.90 -1.75
CA LEU A 7 -5.79 -3.98 -0.81
C LEU A 7 -5.63 -2.97 0.33
N LEU A 8 -6.60 -2.08 0.51
CA LEU A 8 -6.83 -1.43 1.80
C LEU A 8 -7.40 -2.46 2.76
N TRP A 9 -6.74 -2.71 3.90
CA TRP A 9 -7.32 -3.51 4.97
C TRP A 9 -7.04 -2.90 6.33
N ILE A 10 -7.96 -3.13 7.27
CA ILE A 10 -7.85 -2.69 8.67
C ILE A 10 -8.19 -3.85 9.61
N LYS A 11 -7.66 -3.81 10.83
CA LYS A 11 -8.01 -4.76 11.89
C LYS A 11 -9.46 -4.55 12.33
N CYS A 12 -10.21 -5.64 12.41
CA CYS A 12 -11.64 -5.66 12.68
C CYS A 12 -12.02 -6.53 13.88
N LEU A 13 -13.12 -6.21 14.54
CA LEU A 13 -13.74 -7.11 15.51
C LEU A 13 -14.56 -8.24 14.84
N PRO A 14 -14.57 -9.46 15.43
CA PRO A 14 -13.56 -10.00 16.35
C PRO A 14 -12.21 -10.23 15.64
N CYS A 15 -11.09 -10.01 16.35
CA CYS A 15 -9.73 -10.18 15.85
C CYS A 15 -8.96 -11.18 16.71
N GLN A 16 -8.72 -12.40 16.23
CA GLN A 16 -8.01 -13.46 16.95
C GLN A 16 -7.26 -14.43 16.02
N PRO A 17 -5.94 -14.65 16.21
CA PRO A 17 -5.01 -13.82 16.98
C PRO A 17 -4.77 -12.47 16.30
N CYS A 18 -4.72 -11.39 17.09
CA CYS A 18 -4.25 -10.06 16.68
C CYS A 18 -3.58 -9.40 17.88
N SER A 19 -2.41 -8.78 17.70
CA SER A 19 -1.83 -7.98 18.79
C SER A 19 -2.63 -6.69 18.98
N PRO A 20 -2.97 -6.30 20.22
CA PRO A 20 -3.68 -5.06 20.50
C PRO A 20 -2.80 -3.86 20.16
N THR A 21 -3.33 -2.92 19.39
CA THR A 21 -2.68 -1.62 19.13
C THR A 21 -3.07 -0.65 20.26
N PRO A 22 -2.15 -0.13 21.09
CA PRO A 22 -2.49 0.57 22.34
C PRO A 22 -3.32 1.86 22.19
N GLN A 23 -3.47 2.40 20.98
CA GLN A 23 -4.00 3.75 20.76
C GLN A 23 -5.09 3.83 19.67
N THR A 24 -5.52 2.72 19.09
CA THR A 24 -6.51 2.76 18.01
C THR A 24 -7.53 1.64 18.18
N PRO A 25 -8.82 1.97 18.32
CA PRO A 25 -9.86 0.95 18.43
C PRO A 25 -9.95 0.16 17.13
N LEU A 26 -10.23 -1.14 17.27
CA LEU A 26 -10.54 -2.00 16.14
C LEU A 26 -11.87 -1.58 15.53
N TYR A 27 -11.97 -1.65 14.20
CA TYR A 27 -13.20 -1.33 13.49
C TYR A 27 -14.25 -2.42 13.72
N ASP A 28 -15.49 -2.01 14.02
CA ASP A 28 -16.62 -2.93 14.23
C ASP A 28 -17.60 -2.81 13.05
N PRO A 29 -17.61 -3.77 12.10
CA PRO A 29 -18.50 -3.72 10.95
C PRO A 29 -19.99 -3.68 11.34
N ASN A 30 -20.36 -4.20 12.52
CA ASN A 30 -21.76 -4.21 12.95
C ASN A 30 -22.27 -2.83 13.40
N LYS A 31 -21.35 -1.88 13.65
CA LYS A 31 -21.70 -0.51 14.05
C LYS A 31 -21.77 0.46 12.87
N SER A 32 -21.42 0.01 11.67
CA SER A 32 -21.47 0.84 10.47
C SER A 32 -22.75 0.57 9.68
N SER A 33 -23.49 1.62 9.36
CA SER A 33 -24.66 1.56 8.49
C SER A 33 -24.31 1.52 6.99
N THR A 34 -23.05 1.81 6.63
CA THR A 34 -22.56 1.83 5.25
C THR A 34 -21.71 0.61 4.88
N TYR A 35 -21.37 -0.21 5.87
CA TYR A 35 -20.71 -1.49 5.65
C TYR A 35 -21.62 -2.45 4.89
N ALA A 36 -21.08 -3.05 3.83
CA ALA A 36 -21.73 -4.17 3.15
C ALA A 36 -20.72 -5.32 2.98
N PRO A 37 -21.00 -6.52 3.51
CA PRO A 37 -20.13 -7.68 3.33
C PRO A 37 -20.12 -8.12 1.86
N LYS A 38 -18.96 -8.54 1.36
CA LYS A 38 -18.87 -9.17 0.03
C LYS A 38 -19.19 -10.66 0.18
N MET A 39 -20.36 -11.06 -0.32
CA MET A 39 -20.75 -12.48 -0.33
C MET A 39 -19.99 -13.26 -1.41
N CYS A 40 -19.95 -14.58 -1.23
CA CYS A 40 -19.36 -15.53 -2.17
C CYS A 40 -19.95 -15.41 -3.57
N ASP A 41 -19.10 -15.50 -4.58
CA ASP A 41 -19.47 -15.65 -5.99
C ASP A 41 -18.40 -16.47 -6.71
N SER A 42 -18.53 -16.64 -8.03
CA SER A 42 -17.57 -17.40 -8.85
C SER A 42 -16.15 -16.83 -8.85
N TYR A 43 -15.97 -15.59 -8.38
CA TYR A 43 -14.68 -14.89 -8.36
C TYR A 43 -14.10 -14.77 -6.96
N CYS A 44 -14.75 -15.35 -5.93
CA CYS A 44 -14.23 -15.32 -4.58
C CYS A 44 -14.37 -16.63 -3.82
N VAL A 45 -13.26 -17.04 -3.19
CA VAL A 45 -13.20 -18.20 -2.32
C VAL A 45 -13.67 -17.82 -0.92
N CYS A 46 -14.62 -18.58 -0.42
CA CYS A 46 -15.10 -18.45 0.95
C CYS A 46 -14.57 -19.61 1.77
N GLN A 47 -13.53 -19.35 2.56
CA GLN A 47 -12.86 -20.34 3.40
C GLN A 47 -13.71 -20.68 4.63
N GLY A 48 -14.87 -21.31 4.44
CA GLY A 48 -15.77 -21.72 5.53
C GLY A 48 -16.70 -20.63 6.05
N PHE A 49 -16.94 -19.57 5.28
CA PHE A 49 -17.88 -18.47 5.59
C PHE A 49 -18.84 -18.24 4.42
N ASP A 50 -19.90 -17.46 4.64
CA ASP A 50 -20.74 -16.92 3.54
C ASP A 50 -20.10 -15.67 2.88
N GLN A 51 -18.98 -15.20 3.44
CA GLN A 51 -18.26 -14.01 3.01
C GLN A 51 -16.95 -14.36 2.30
N CYS A 52 -16.68 -13.57 1.28
CA CYS A 52 -15.47 -13.60 0.48
C CYS A 52 -14.23 -13.36 1.36
N ALA A 53 -13.31 -14.33 1.38
CA ALA A 53 -12.13 -14.29 2.24
C ALA A 53 -10.91 -13.72 1.50
N PHE A 54 -10.04 -13.03 2.23
CA PHE A 54 -8.71 -12.64 1.76
C PHE A 54 -7.62 -13.23 2.63
N ASN A 55 -6.50 -13.55 1.98
CA ASN A 55 -5.25 -13.91 2.64
C ASN A 55 -4.12 -13.17 1.93
N LYS A 56 -3.50 -12.21 2.62
CA LYS A 56 -2.36 -11.45 2.10
C LYS A 56 -1.10 -11.85 2.84
N SER A 57 -0.09 -12.28 2.09
CA SER A 57 1.27 -12.51 2.58
C SER A 57 2.15 -11.35 2.09
N TYR A 58 3.02 -10.84 2.96
CA TYR A 58 3.94 -9.75 2.65
C TYR A 58 5.38 -10.25 2.75
N ALA A 59 6.28 -9.76 1.89
CA ALA A 59 7.69 -10.11 1.99
C ALA A 59 8.26 -9.60 3.32
N GLY A 60 8.85 -10.50 4.12
CA GLY A 60 9.40 -10.16 5.43
C GLY A 60 8.35 -9.86 6.52
N ALA A 61 7.07 -10.11 6.25
CA ALA A 61 5.97 -9.79 7.15
C ALA A 61 4.93 -10.93 7.21
N PRO A 62 4.46 -11.34 8.40
CA PRO A 62 3.39 -12.32 8.52
C PRO A 62 2.06 -11.95 7.83
N ARG A 63 1.18 -12.95 7.77
CA ARG A 63 -0.06 -12.93 7.01
C ARG A 63 -1.14 -12.08 7.66
N ALA A 64 -1.92 -11.40 6.82
CA ALA A 64 -3.18 -10.76 7.17
C ALA A 64 -4.34 -11.54 6.54
N GLU A 65 -5.28 -11.99 7.38
CA GLU A 65 -6.41 -12.84 7.00
C GLU A 65 -7.73 -12.22 7.47
N GLY A 66 -8.74 -12.26 6.61
CA GLY A 66 -10.03 -11.66 6.91
C GLY A 66 -11.05 -11.81 5.79
N THR A 67 -12.08 -10.97 5.81
CA THR A 67 -13.13 -10.95 4.78
C THR A 67 -13.19 -9.64 4.03
N TYR A 68 -13.62 -9.67 2.78
CA TYR A 68 -13.87 -8.47 1.99
C TYR A 68 -15.22 -7.85 2.32
N GLY A 69 -15.28 -6.53 2.19
CA GLY A 69 -16.51 -5.78 2.18
C GLY A 69 -16.36 -4.49 1.40
N THR A 70 -17.45 -3.73 1.33
CA THR A 70 -17.41 -2.34 0.92
C THR A 70 -17.77 -1.42 2.08
N GLU A 71 -17.16 -0.25 2.12
CA GLU A 71 -17.42 0.76 3.15
C GLU A 71 -17.29 2.18 2.58
N LEU A 72 -17.88 3.15 3.28
CA LEU A 72 -17.62 4.57 3.13
C LEU A 72 -16.31 4.91 3.87
N VAL A 73 -15.29 5.31 3.11
CA VAL A 73 -14.02 5.77 3.68
C VAL A 73 -13.97 7.29 3.63
N ARG A 74 -13.77 7.92 4.79
CA ARG A 74 -13.58 9.38 4.90
C ARG A 74 -12.10 9.69 5.10
N PHE A 75 -11.56 10.50 4.20
CA PHE A 75 -10.26 11.14 4.35
C PHE A 75 -10.44 12.55 4.92
N THR A 76 -9.66 12.88 5.94
CA THR A 76 -9.52 14.25 6.44
C THR A 76 -8.15 14.77 6.02
N ALA A 77 -8.14 15.79 5.17
CA ALA A 77 -6.91 16.44 4.72
C ALA A 77 -6.35 17.41 5.77
N TRP A 78 -5.12 17.90 5.54
CA TRP A 78 -4.41 18.82 6.44
C TRP A 78 -5.18 20.12 6.76
N HIS A 79 -6.02 20.59 5.84
CA HIS A 79 -6.84 21.80 6.02
C HIS A 79 -8.29 21.48 6.42
N ASP A 80 -8.51 20.37 7.11
CA ASP A 80 -9.82 19.84 7.51
C ASP A 80 -10.80 19.58 6.36
N ALA A 81 -10.34 19.67 5.12
CA ALA A 81 -11.12 19.29 3.96
C ALA A 81 -11.39 17.79 4.00
N GLN A 82 -12.68 17.42 3.93
CA GLN A 82 -13.10 16.03 3.98
C GLN A 82 -13.44 15.51 2.59
N LYS A 83 -13.02 14.28 2.31
CA LYS A 83 -13.40 13.56 1.11
C LYS A 83 -13.95 12.18 1.50
N ASN A 84 -15.20 11.93 1.13
CA ASN A 84 -15.79 10.60 1.24
C ASN A 84 -15.58 9.84 -0.07
N LEU A 85 -15.20 8.58 0.05
CA LEU A 85 -15.21 7.60 -1.02
C LEU A 85 -16.22 6.52 -0.65
N ASP A 86 -17.28 6.41 -1.43
CA ASP A 86 -18.32 5.41 -1.21
C ASP A 86 -17.96 4.07 -1.84
N LYS A 87 -18.46 2.98 -1.24
CA LYS A 87 -18.32 1.61 -1.73
C LYS A 87 -16.86 1.23 -2.00
N VAL A 88 -15.93 1.70 -1.17
CA VAL A 88 -14.52 1.32 -1.22
C VAL A 88 -14.42 -0.15 -0.86
N VAL A 89 -13.85 -0.95 -1.75
CA VAL A 89 -13.51 -2.34 -1.44
C VAL A 89 -12.38 -2.32 -0.42
N PHE A 90 -12.57 -3.03 0.70
CA PHE A 90 -11.55 -3.13 1.75
C PHE A 90 -11.59 -4.52 2.41
N GLY A 91 -10.50 -4.85 3.09
CA GLY A 91 -10.35 -6.05 3.89
C GLY A 91 -10.61 -5.78 5.37
N CYS A 92 -11.52 -6.55 5.95
CA CYS A 92 -11.76 -6.60 7.38
C CYS A 92 -10.90 -7.71 8.00
N CYS A 93 -9.70 -7.35 8.44
CA CYS A 93 -8.69 -8.29 8.94
C CYS A 93 -9.05 -8.77 10.34
N ARG A 94 -9.21 -10.09 10.51
CA ARG A 94 -9.56 -10.73 11.79
C ARG A 94 -8.43 -11.56 12.38
N LYS A 95 -7.34 -11.72 11.63
CA LYS A 95 -6.17 -12.47 12.08
C LYS A 95 -4.92 -11.87 11.47
N THR A 96 -3.99 -11.50 12.33
CA THR A 96 -2.63 -11.11 11.96
C THR A 96 -1.67 -11.99 12.76
N GLN A 97 -0.71 -12.62 12.08
CA GLN A 97 0.37 -13.31 12.79
C GLN A 97 1.44 -12.27 13.13
N ASP A 98 2.08 -12.38 14.31
CA ASP A 98 2.92 -11.35 14.92
C ASP A 98 3.98 -10.71 14.00
N LEU A 99 3.66 -9.56 13.38
CA LEU A 99 4.61 -8.76 12.61
C LEU A 99 5.64 -8.14 13.57
N PRO A 100 6.93 -8.05 13.20
CA PRO A 100 7.83 -7.08 13.82
C PRO A 100 7.19 -5.68 13.74
N GLY A 101 6.91 -5.05 14.88
CA GLY A 101 6.21 -3.75 14.94
C GLY A 101 4.68 -3.80 14.86
N GLU A 102 4.05 -4.98 15.00
CA GLU A 102 2.58 -5.13 14.93
C GLU A 102 1.79 -4.27 15.93
N SER A 103 2.43 -3.92 17.05
CA SER A 103 1.84 -3.09 18.10
C SER A 103 1.51 -1.66 17.65
N LEU A 104 2.02 -1.21 16.49
CA LEU A 104 1.84 0.16 16.00
C LEU A 104 0.97 0.29 14.74
N MET A 105 0.63 -0.82 14.06
CA MET A 105 -0.12 -0.78 12.80
C MET A 105 -1.53 -1.36 12.95
N THR A 106 -2.52 -0.61 12.45
CA THR A 106 -3.95 -0.99 12.46
C THR A 106 -4.46 -1.48 11.11
N GLY A 107 -3.62 -1.40 10.07
CA GLY A 107 -3.99 -1.76 8.71
C GLY A 107 -2.95 -1.35 7.69
N VAL A 108 -3.18 -1.71 6.43
CA VAL A 108 -2.40 -1.23 5.28
C VAL A 108 -3.32 -0.47 4.36
N LEU A 109 -2.95 0.77 4.04
CA LEU A 109 -3.48 1.51 2.89
C LEU A 109 -2.74 1.04 1.64
N GLY A 110 -3.37 0.15 0.87
CA GLY A 110 -2.85 -0.34 -0.41
C GLY A 110 -3.07 0.68 -1.53
N LEU A 111 -1.99 1.04 -2.21
CA LEU A 111 -1.96 1.96 -3.35
C LEU A 111 -1.41 1.30 -4.62
N GLY A 112 -1.36 -0.03 -4.68
CA GLY A 112 -1.05 -0.80 -5.89
C GLY A 112 -2.10 -0.61 -7.00
N THR A 113 -1.83 -1.17 -8.17
CA THR A 113 -2.62 -0.97 -9.40
C THR A 113 -3.73 -1.99 -9.61
N GLY A 114 -3.84 -2.98 -8.72
CA GLY A 114 -4.80 -4.07 -8.79
C GLY A 114 -6.27 -3.63 -8.69
N SER A 115 -7.17 -4.55 -9.01
CA SER A 115 -8.62 -4.33 -9.02
C SER A 115 -9.19 -3.91 -7.66
N GLU A 116 -8.53 -4.30 -6.59
CA GLU A 116 -8.92 -4.03 -5.19
C GLU A 116 -8.47 -2.65 -4.69
N SER A 117 -7.74 -1.92 -5.52
CA SER A 117 -7.14 -0.64 -5.14
C SER A 117 -8.17 0.42 -4.85
N ILE A 118 -7.98 1.14 -3.73
CA ILE A 118 -8.79 2.31 -3.39
C ILE A 118 -8.70 3.40 -4.48
N LEU A 119 -7.61 3.41 -5.26
CA LEU A 119 -7.42 4.28 -6.42
C LEU A 119 -8.58 4.17 -7.42
N LYS A 120 -9.24 3.01 -7.53
CA LYS A 120 -10.41 2.82 -8.40
C LYS A 120 -11.65 3.63 -7.98
N ARG A 121 -11.65 4.21 -6.77
CA ARG A 121 -12.74 5.07 -6.26
C ARG A 121 -12.43 6.55 -6.29
N ILE A 122 -11.19 6.94 -6.60
CA ILE A 122 -10.75 8.35 -6.51
C ILE A 122 -11.17 9.17 -7.73
N GLY A 123 -11.29 8.56 -8.90
CA GLY A 123 -11.75 9.24 -10.13
C GLY A 123 -11.40 8.46 -11.40
N PRO A 124 -11.73 9.01 -12.58
CA PRO A 124 -11.47 8.37 -13.87
C PRO A 124 -9.96 8.26 -14.18
N ARG A 125 -9.15 9.19 -13.66
CA ARG A 125 -7.69 9.19 -13.79
C ARG A 125 -7.07 9.26 -12.39
N PRO A 126 -7.05 8.14 -11.65
CA PRO A 126 -6.46 8.17 -10.33
C PRO A 126 -4.99 8.55 -10.43
N LYS A 127 -4.51 9.37 -9.51
CA LYS A 127 -3.09 9.74 -9.36
C LYS A 127 -2.83 10.01 -7.89
N PHE A 128 -1.58 9.82 -7.46
CA PHE A 128 -1.17 10.12 -6.10
C PHE A 128 0.31 10.48 -6.03
N SER A 129 0.70 11.22 -5.01
CA SER A 129 2.09 11.52 -4.69
C SER A 129 2.34 11.25 -3.22
N TYR A 130 3.56 10.87 -2.88
CA TYR A 130 3.96 10.77 -1.49
C TYR A 130 5.37 11.30 -1.24
N CYS A 131 5.52 11.96 -0.09
CA CYS A 131 6.80 12.37 0.46
C CYS A 131 6.94 11.74 1.84
N ILE A 132 8.01 10.99 2.04
CA ILE A 132 8.34 10.40 3.35
C ILE A 132 9.32 11.33 4.04
N GLY A 133 8.91 11.90 5.18
CA GLY A 133 9.80 12.70 6.02
C GLY A 133 10.88 11.83 6.67
N ASP A 134 12.01 12.42 7.07
CA ASP A 134 13.07 11.69 7.78
C ASP A 134 12.54 11.14 9.11
N PRO A 135 12.39 9.82 9.29
CA PRO A 135 11.90 9.22 10.53
C PRO A 135 12.81 9.49 11.74
N ARG A 136 14.05 9.95 11.53
CA ARG A 136 14.98 10.35 12.59
C ARG A 136 14.76 11.78 13.06
N ASN A 137 14.06 12.60 12.27
CA ASN A 137 13.74 13.98 12.61
C ASN A 137 12.29 14.07 13.11
N PRO A 138 12.06 14.34 14.41
CA PRO A 138 10.70 14.41 14.96
C PRO A 138 9.87 15.57 14.40
N PHE A 139 10.51 16.54 13.72
CA PHE A 139 9.84 17.66 13.05
C PHE A 139 9.57 17.41 11.57
N ALA A 140 10.05 16.31 11.00
CA ALA A 140 9.78 15.98 9.60
C ALA A 140 8.33 15.51 9.44
N SER A 141 7.65 16.05 8.44
CA SER A 141 6.31 15.62 8.06
C SER A 141 6.35 14.71 6.84
N SER A 142 5.42 13.76 6.79
CA SER A 142 5.14 12.98 5.59
C SER A 142 3.85 13.50 4.95
N ARG A 143 3.74 13.43 3.63
CA ARG A 143 2.58 13.90 2.87
C ARG A 143 2.14 12.83 1.87
N LEU A 144 0.84 12.61 1.78
CA LEU A 144 0.18 11.82 0.74
C LEU A 144 -0.85 12.71 0.08
N GLU A 145 -0.77 12.86 -1.24
CA GLU A 145 -1.79 13.55 -2.02
C GLU A 145 -2.45 12.58 -2.97
N ILE A 146 -3.77 12.71 -3.12
CA ILE A 146 -4.59 11.80 -3.91
C ILE A 146 -5.49 12.63 -4.82
N GLY A 147 -5.57 12.26 -6.09
CA GLY A 147 -6.36 12.98 -7.09
C GLY A 147 -5.66 14.26 -7.54
N GLU A 148 -6.42 15.31 -7.83
CA GLU A 148 -5.90 16.52 -8.50
C GLU A 148 -4.78 17.26 -7.78
N GLY A 149 -4.69 17.10 -6.46
CA GLY A 149 -3.59 17.67 -5.68
C GLY A 149 -2.22 17.08 -6.02
N ALA A 150 -2.15 15.85 -6.51
CA ALA A 150 -0.89 15.19 -6.89
C ALA A 150 -0.37 15.76 -8.23
N THR A 151 0.27 16.92 -8.17
CA THR A 151 0.87 17.59 -9.33
C THR A 151 2.26 17.03 -9.62
N LEU A 152 2.56 16.77 -10.90
CA LEU A 152 3.90 16.39 -11.33
C LEU A 152 4.82 17.62 -11.29
N GLN A 153 5.92 17.51 -10.55
CA GLN A 153 7.00 18.48 -10.56
C GLN A 153 8.33 17.73 -10.69
N GLY A 154 9.28 18.31 -11.43
CA GLY A 154 10.62 17.76 -11.60
C GLY A 154 10.75 16.73 -12.74
N VAL A 155 11.75 15.86 -12.60
CA VAL A 155 12.08 14.82 -13.59
C VAL A 155 11.12 13.65 -13.44
N TRP A 156 10.65 13.12 -14.55
CA TRP A 156 9.75 11.97 -14.60
C TRP A 156 10.41 10.81 -15.35
N THR A 157 9.94 9.60 -15.04
CA THR A 157 10.29 8.38 -15.75
C THR A 157 9.03 7.57 -16.02
N THR A 158 9.06 6.75 -17.05
CA THR A 158 7.97 5.81 -17.34
C THR A 158 8.02 4.62 -16.39
N TYR A 159 6.86 4.09 -16.06
CA TYR A 159 6.73 2.83 -15.34
C TYR A 159 5.78 1.90 -16.09
N VAL A 160 5.89 0.61 -15.82
CA VAL A 160 4.94 -0.41 -16.29
C VAL A 160 4.22 -1.01 -15.11
N THR A 161 2.95 -1.36 -15.30
CA THR A 161 2.13 -1.97 -14.25
C THR A 161 1.92 -3.44 -14.53
N GLU A 162 2.26 -4.31 -13.58
CA GLU A 162 2.07 -5.75 -13.73
C GLU A 162 1.80 -6.37 -12.36
N PHE A 163 0.86 -7.32 -12.31
CA PHE A 163 0.45 -8.00 -11.06
C PHE A 163 0.09 -7.07 -9.90
N GLY A 164 -0.41 -5.86 -10.20
CA GLY A 164 -0.78 -4.87 -9.17
C GLY A 164 0.38 -4.01 -8.65
N LEU A 165 1.57 -4.10 -9.26
CA LEU A 165 2.81 -3.43 -8.86
C LEU A 165 3.23 -2.35 -9.87
N TYR A 166 4.07 -1.42 -9.43
CA TYR A 166 4.72 -0.40 -10.27
C TYR A 166 6.18 -0.77 -10.51
N TYR A 167 6.53 -1.05 -11.76
CA TYR A 167 7.89 -1.36 -12.17
C TYR A 167 8.52 -0.18 -12.89
N VAL A 168 9.76 0.16 -12.51
CA VAL A 168 10.57 1.19 -13.16
C VAL A 168 11.82 0.59 -13.77
N THR A 169 12.36 1.25 -14.79
CA THR A 169 13.66 0.91 -15.35
C THR A 169 14.76 1.63 -14.58
N VAL A 170 15.72 0.87 -14.06
CA VAL A 170 16.96 1.41 -13.50
C VAL A 170 18.09 1.14 -14.49
N GLU A 171 18.71 2.19 -14.99
CA GLU A 171 19.82 2.08 -15.95
C GLU A 171 21.15 1.80 -15.27
N ARG A 172 21.40 2.49 -14.15
CA ARG A 172 22.64 2.40 -13.37
C ARG A 172 22.41 2.85 -11.94
N MET A 173 23.25 2.36 -11.04
CA MET A 173 23.36 2.84 -9.67
C MET A 173 24.73 3.45 -9.46
N SER A 174 24.80 4.52 -8.67
CA SER A 174 26.07 5.16 -8.31
C SER A 174 26.10 5.49 -6.84
N PHE A 175 27.27 5.37 -6.22
CA PHE A 175 27.54 5.77 -4.85
C PHE A 175 28.72 6.74 -4.84
N ASP A 176 28.52 7.93 -4.29
CA ASP A 176 29.55 8.98 -4.21
C ASP A 176 30.22 9.29 -5.57
N GLY A 177 29.40 9.42 -6.62
CA GLY A 177 29.86 9.67 -8.00
C GLY A 177 30.47 8.47 -8.72
N LEU A 178 30.74 7.36 -8.02
CA LEU A 178 31.22 6.12 -8.62
C LEU A 178 30.04 5.27 -9.08
N THR A 179 30.02 4.95 -10.38
CA THR A 179 29.04 4.00 -10.92
C THR A 179 29.37 2.60 -10.41
N LEU A 180 28.38 1.94 -9.81
CA LEU A 180 28.52 0.56 -9.34
C LEU A 180 28.54 -0.38 -10.55
N ASP A 181 29.44 -1.35 -10.54
CA ASP A 181 29.54 -2.38 -11.57
C ASP A 181 28.45 -3.46 -11.36
N ILE A 182 27.21 -3.07 -11.62
CA ILE A 182 26.04 -3.95 -11.59
C ILE A 182 25.56 -4.10 -13.03
N PRO A 183 25.49 -5.33 -13.57
CA PRO A 183 25.04 -5.53 -14.94
C PRO A 183 23.59 -5.04 -15.06
N SER A 184 23.29 -4.26 -16.11
CA SER A 184 21.94 -3.69 -16.31
C SER A 184 20.85 -4.75 -16.37
N SER A 185 21.19 -5.97 -16.79
CA SER A 185 20.30 -7.14 -16.77
C SER A 185 19.76 -7.49 -15.38
N ALA A 186 20.43 -7.08 -14.30
CA ALA A 186 19.94 -7.25 -12.92
C ALA A 186 18.68 -6.41 -12.63
N PHE A 187 18.45 -5.33 -13.39
CA PHE A 187 17.31 -4.43 -13.22
C PHE A 187 16.21 -4.64 -14.26
N VAL A 188 16.48 -5.45 -15.29
CA VAL A 188 15.52 -5.69 -16.37
C VAL A 188 14.39 -6.55 -15.86
N LYS A 189 13.16 -6.07 -16.04
CA LYS A 189 11.98 -6.87 -15.81
C LYS A 189 11.88 -7.94 -16.90
N THR A 190 11.82 -9.19 -16.51
CA THR A 190 11.48 -10.31 -17.38
C THR A 190 10.03 -10.76 -17.10
N PRO A 191 9.48 -11.69 -17.90
CA PRO A 191 8.20 -12.32 -17.58
C PRO A 191 8.20 -13.09 -16.25
N ALA A 192 9.38 -13.43 -15.71
CA ALA A 192 9.49 -14.05 -14.40
C ALA A 192 9.22 -13.04 -13.28
N PHE A 193 8.54 -13.50 -12.22
CA PHE A 193 8.04 -12.67 -11.12
C PHE A 193 9.14 -12.09 -10.20
N ASP A 194 10.38 -12.52 -10.36
CA ASP A 194 11.52 -12.26 -9.47
C ASP A 194 12.54 -11.26 -10.05
N THR A 195 12.19 -10.56 -11.12
CA THR A 195 13.08 -9.63 -11.83
C THR A 195 12.47 -8.24 -11.97
N GLY A 196 13.31 -7.23 -12.16
CA GLY A 196 12.90 -5.83 -12.27
C GLY A 196 12.97 -5.06 -10.95
N VAL A 197 12.64 -3.76 -11.02
CA VAL A 197 12.68 -2.86 -9.86
C VAL A 197 11.27 -2.34 -9.56
N ILE A 198 10.79 -2.60 -8.35
CA ILE A 198 9.45 -2.20 -7.90
C ILE A 198 9.54 -0.93 -7.04
N LEU A 199 8.63 0.01 -7.26
CA LEU A 199 8.42 1.12 -6.33
C LEU A 199 7.47 0.68 -5.20
N ASP A 200 8.04 0.36 -4.03
CA ASP A 200 7.29 -0.08 -2.86
C ASP A 200 7.53 0.81 -1.63
N SER A 201 6.58 1.69 -1.32
CA SER A 201 6.58 2.51 -0.10
C SER A 201 6.37 1.71 1.19
N GLY A 202 5.90 0.47 1.09
CA GLY A 202 5.65 -0.42 2.21
C GLY A 202 6.82 -1.35 2.53
N ALA A 203 7.83 -1.41 1.66
CA ALA A 203 9.01 -2.22 1.89
C ALA A 203 9.85 -1.66 3.04
N GLN A 204 10.18 -2.50 4.00
CA GLN A 204 11.12 -2.16 5.06
C GLN A 204 12.53 -2.48 4.60
N VAL A 205 13.44 -1.52 4.77
CA VAL A 205 14.88 -1.79 4.62
C VAL A 205 15.36 -2.37 5.94
N ASN A 206 15.82 -3.62 5.94
CA ASN A 206 16.43 -4.22 7.13
C ASN A 206 17.77 -3.53 7.44
N PRO A 207 17.91 -2.83 8.59
CA PRO A 207 19.13 -2.10 8.92
C PRO A 207 20.37 -3.00 9.05
N SER A 208 20.17 -4.29 9.32
CA SER A 208 21.25 -5.29 9.44
C SER A 208 21.97 -5.60 8.12
N HIS A 209 21.44 -5.14 6.98
CA HIS A 209 22.00 -5.45 5.65
C HIS A 209 22.43 -4.22 4.85
N SER A 210 22.36 -3.01 5.40
CA SER A 210 22.72 -1.79 4.65
C SER A 210 23.47 -0.77 5.51
N ASN A 211 24.75 -0.53 5.17
CA ASN A 211 25.53 0.63 5.63
C ASN A 211 25.18 1.93 4.87
N LEU A 212 24.12 1.91 4.07
CA LEU A 212 23.69 3.05 3.27
C LEU A 212 22.82 3.97 4.14
N GLN A 213 23.20 5.25 4.21
CA GLN A 213 22.31 6.29 4.73
C GLN A 213 21.10 6.39 3.77
N PRO A 214 19.86 6.16 4.23
CA PRO A 214 18.70 6.35 3.36
C PRO A 214 18.62 7.82 2.94
N GLN A 215 18.60 8.05 1.63
CA GLN A 215 18.21 9.35 1.09
C GLN A 215 16.68 9.37 0.96
N TYR A 216 16.05 10.42 1.49
CA TYR A 216 14.60 10.56 1.49
C TYR A 216 14.17 11.38 0.28
N TYR A 217 13.20 10.86 -0.47
CA TYR A 217 12.71 11.49 -1.70
C TYR A 217 11.19 11.56 -1.71
N CYS A 218 10.68 12.58 -2.39
CA CYS A 218 9.29 12.63 -2.83
C CYS A 218 9.14 11.84 -4.13
N ILE A 219 8.22 10.88 -4.14
CA ILE A 219 7.90 10.09 -5.33
C ILE A 219 6.50 10.48 -5.78
N HIS A 220 6.41 10.95 -7.03
CA HIS A 220 5.14 11.32 -7.66
C HIS A 220 4.76 10.23 -8.67
N LEU A 221 3.59 9.60 -8.47
CA LEU A 221 3.07 8.55 -9.37
C LEU A 221 1.80 9.05 -10.05
N CYS A 222 1.93 9.42 -11.33
CA CYS A 222 0.80 9.79 -12.16
C CYS A 222 0.52 8.75 -13.23
N PHE A 223 -0.76 8.51 -13.49
CA PHE A 223 -1.23 7.62 -14.54
C PHE A 223 -1.61 8.50 -15.72
N GLN A 224 -0.85 8.41 -16.80
CA GLN A 224 -1.23 8.97 -18.09
C GLN A 224 -1.62 7.80 -18.99
N ASP A 225 -2.86 7.82 -19.46
CA ASP A 225 -3.28 6.97 -20.58
C ASP A 225 -2.45 7.43 -21.79
N ILE A 226 -1.63 6.53 -22.35
CA ILE A 226 -1.02 6.71 -23.68
C ILE A 226 -2.00 6.16 -24.72
#